data_AF-A0A7S2WHN9-F1
#
_entry.id   AF-A0A7S2WHN9-F1
#
_cell.length_a   1.000
_cell.length_b   1.000
_cell.length_c   1.000
_cell.angle_alpha   90.00
_cell.angle_beta   90.00
_cell.angle_gamma   90.00
#
_symmetry.space_group_name_H-M   'P 1'
#
loop_
_entity.id
_entity.type
_entity.pdbx_description
1 polymer ?
#
loop_
_entity_poly.entity_id
_entity_poly.type
_entity_poly.pdbx_seq_one_letter_code
_entity_poly.pdbx_strand_id
1 'polypeptide(L)'
;MRYTEAAVGAGEEPLDVAFDGPPGWRMVDRFAGFRYEAQGSVVSVGYSEAAAVKAEALGCFGWAQSTARGSVVGEARCAKSVAPVMKEWLEQGNPESRVDSVTFKDYENTKIKLHFSHFKILPEERETCFRDPPHQCAEFQEPNGGSSGAPTGSRAPDEL
;
A
#
# COMPACT_ATOMS: atom_id res chain seq x y z
N MET A 1 -30.50 61.17 -14.81
CA MET A 1 -29.64 60.18 -14.13
C MET A 1 -29.82 58.84 -14.83
N ARG A 2 -28.76 58.32 -15.46
CA ARG A 2 -28.75 57.01 -16.11
C ARG A 2 -28.26 55.99 -15.07
N TYR A 3 -29.06 54.98 -14.76
CA TYR A 3 -28.58 53.82 -14.00
C TYR A 3 -27.96 52.84 -15.01
N THR A 4 -26.68 52.56 -14.84
CA THR A 4 -25.96 51.52 -15.57
C THR A 4 -26.30 50.15 -15.00
N GLU A 5 -26.77 49.24 -15.85
CA GLU A 5 -26.85 47.81 -15.58
C GLU A 5 -25.45 47.23 -15.36
N ALA A 6 -25.26 46.54 -14.23
CA ALA A 6 -24.09 45.71 -13.99
C ALA A 6 -24.41 44.27 -14.44
N ALA A 7 -23.60 43.75 -15.36
CA ALA A 7 -23.70 42.41 -15.89
C ALA A 7 -23.55 41.34 -14.78
N VAL A 8 -24.50 40.42 -14.72
CA VAL A 8 -24.40 39.20 -13.92
C VAL A 8 -23.50 38.22 -14.67
N GLY A 9 -22.23 38.17 -14.28
CA GLY A 9 -21.35 37.05 -14.64
C GLY A 9 -21.76 35.84 -13.82
N ALA A 10 -22.54 34.94 -14.43
CA ALA A 10 -22.76 33.60 -13.90
C ALA A 10 -21.45 32.81 -14.06
N GLY A 11 -20.56 32.92 -13.07
CA GLY A 11 -19.48 31.96 -12.89
C GLY A 11 -20.12 30.62 -12.54
N GLU A 12 -19.87 29.62 -13.39
CA GLU A 12 -20.17 28.23 -13.10
C GLU A 12 -19.41 27.84 -11.83
N GLU A 13 -20.14 27.68 -10.72
CA GLU A 13 -19.57 27.13 -9.50
C GLU A 13 -19.24 25.66 -9.74
N PRO A 14 -17.98 25.21 -9.50
CA PRO A 14 -17.69 23.80 -9.56
C PRO A 14 -18.43 23.10 -8.42
N LEU A 15 -19.53 22.43 -8.78
CA LEU A 15 -20.09 21.30 -8.04
C LEU A 15 -18.96 20.27 -7.96
N ASP A 16 -18.21 20.22 -6.86
CA ASP A 16 -17.46 19.06 -6.35
C ASP A 16 -16.40 19.48 -5.32
N VAL A 17 -16.79 20.22 -4.28
CA VAL A 17 -15.96 20.26 -3.06
C VAL A 17 -16.55 19.25 -2.09
N ALA A 18 -16.03 18.03 -2.13
CA ALA A 18 -16.33 17.02 -1.11
C ALA A 18 -16.14 17.68 0.27
N PHE A 19 -17.23 17.79 1.03
CA PHE A 19 -17.22 18.45 2.34
C PHE A 19 -16.22 17.74 3.26
N ASP A 20 -15.04 18.34 3.38
CA ASP A 20 -13.96 17.91 4.26
C ASP A 20 -14.34 18.32 5.70
N GLY A 21 -15.32 17.62 6.25
CA GLY A 21 -15.91 17.90 7.56
C GLY A 21 -14.88 18.09 8.68
N PRO A 22 -15.31 18.57 9.86
CA PRO A 22 -14.39 19.00 10.92
C PRO A 22 -13.41 17.89 11.32
N PRO A 23 -12.21 18.24 11.83
CA PRO A 23 -11.20 17.26 12.23
C PRO A 23 -11.80 16.14 13.10
N GLY A 24 -11.52 14.90 12.73
CA GLY A 24 -12.05 13.72 13.42
C GLY A 24 -13.36 13.18 12.87
N TRP A 25 -14.00 13.84 11.89
CA TRP A 25 -15.13 13.26 11.14
C TRP A 25 -14.69 12.41 9.96
N ARG A 26 -13.54 12.74 9.36
CA ARG A 26 -13.04 12.05 8.18
C ARG A 26 -12.44 10.71 8.57
N MET A 27 -12.57 9.71 7.70
CA MET A 27 -11.94 8.40 7.95
C MET A 27 -10.42 8.53 8.15
N VAL A 28 -9.76 9.42 7.39
CA VAL A 28 -8.31 9.71 7.47
C VAL A 28 -7.85 10.33 8.80
N ASP A 29 -8.79 10.86 9.58
CA ASP A 29 -8.50 11.37 10.92
C ASP A 29 -8.51 10.24 11.96
N ARG A 30 -9.27 9.17 11.70
CA ARG A 30 -9.50 8.07 12.65
C ARG A 30 -8.64 6.84 12.39
N PHE A 31 -8.38 6.54 11.13
CA PHE A 31 -7.63 5.35 10.74
C PHE A 31 -6.37 5.74 9.97
N ALA A 32 -5.37 4.87 10.04
CA ALA A 32 -4.22 4.88 9.16
C ALA A 32 -4.20 3.54 8.39
N GLY A 33 -3.96 3.61 7.09
CA GLY A 33 -3.75 2.46 6.23
C GLY A 33 -2.31 2.45 5.74
N PHE A 34 -1.69 1.28 5.73
CA PHE A 34 -0.34 1.11 5.19
C PHE A 34 -0.16 -0.27 4.61
N ARG A 35 0.80 -0.40 3.70
CA ARG A 35 1.37 -1.69 3.29
C ARG A 35 2.81 -1.83 3.76
N TYR A 36 3.26 -3.08 3.86
CA TYR A 36 4.60 -3.38 4.29
C TYR A 36 5.20 -4.58 3.56
N GLU A 37 6.53 -4.63 3.53
CA GLU A 37 7.32 -5.80 3.18
C GLU A 37 8.41 -5.96 4.23
N ALA A 38 8.36 -7.07 4.98
CA ALA A 38 9.33 -7.46 5.98
C ALA A 38 10.32 -8.46 5.36
N GLN A 39 11.62 -8.20 5.54
CA GLN A 39 12.71 -9.02 5.06
C GLN A 39 13.47 -9.67 6.21
N GLY A 40 14.08 -10.82 5.95
CA GLY A 40 14.90 -11.57 6.89
C GLY A 40 14.46 -13.01 7.03
N SER A 41 14.71 -13.63 8.18
CA SER A 41 14.25 -14.98 8.49
C SER A 41 12.82 -14.93 9.05
N VAL A 42 11.85 -14.67 8.17
CA VAL A 42 10.44 -14.41 8.56
C VAL A 42 9.43 -15.45 8.03
N VAL A 43 9.63 -16.02 6.84
CA VAL A 43 8.62 -16.89 6.19
C VAL A 43 8.44 -18.24 6.90
N SER A 44 9.52 -18.95 7.21
CA SER A 44 9.46 -20.32 7.74
C SER A 44 9.19 -20.40 9.25
N VAL A 45 8.99 -19.25 9.93
CA VAL A 45 8.94 -19.14 11.39
C VAL A 45 7.61 -18.60 11.91
N GLY A 46 6.55 -18.68 11.08
CA GLY A 46 5.19 -18.29 11.47
C GLY A 46 4.99 -16.79 11.70
N TYR A 47 5.84 -15.94 11.11
CA TYR A 47 5.74 -14.48 11.27
C TYR A 47 4.39 -13.94 10.77
N SER A 48 3.88 -14.46 9.64
CA SER A 48 2.58 -14.06 9.08
C SER A 48 1.42 -14.31 10.04
N GLU A 49 1.39 -15.48 10.66
CA GLU A 49 0.40 -15.92 11.64
C GLU A 49 0.49 -15.07 12.91
N ALA A 50 1.71 -14.85 13.41
CA ALA A 50 1.94 -13.98 14.56
C ALA A 50 1.51 -12.52 14.28
N ALA A 51 1.76 -12.02 13.07
CA ALA A 51 1.33 -10.70 12.64
C ALA A 51 -0.20 -10.58 12.62
N ALA A 52 -0.91 -11.61 12.15
CA ALA A 52 -2.36 -11.63 12.18
C ALA A 52 -2.91 -11.62 13.62
N VAL A 53 -2.33 -12.44 14.52
CA VAL A 53 -2.71 -12.45 15.94
C VAL A 53 -2.49 -11.08 16.57
N LYS A 54 -1.34 -10.44 16.30
CA LYS A 54 -1.05 -9.10 16.82
C LYS A 54 -2.03 -8.06 16.27
N ALA A 55 -2.30 -8.10 14.97
CA ALA A 55 -3.21 -7.17 14.32
C ALA A 55 -4.62 -7.30 14.91
N GLU A 56 -5.12 -8.51 15.12
CA GLU A 56 -6.42 -8.75 15.73
C GLU A 56 -6.48 -8.22 17.17
N ALA A 57 -5.44 -8.48 17.98
CA ALA A 57 -5.35 -7.96 19.34
C ALA A 57 -5.34 -6.41 19.41
N LEU A 58 -4.84 -5.75 18.36
CA LEU A 58 -4.81 -4.30 18.21
C LEU A 58 -6.08 -3.73 17.54
N GLY A 59 -7.03 -4.58 17.11
CA GLY A 59 -8.21 -4.16 16.37
C GLY A 59 -7.89 -3.65 14.95
N CYS A 60 -6.80 -4.10 14.36
CA CYS A 60 -6.42 -3.83 12.99
C CYS A 60 -7.08 -4.80 12.00
N PHE A 61 -7.38 -4.32 10.80
CA PHE A 61 -7.90 -5.11 9.69
C PHE A 61 -6.88 -5.17 8.56
N GLY A 62 -6.86 -6.25 7.78
CA GLY A 62 -5.91 -6.36 6.68
C GLY A 62 -5.55 -7.79 6.35
N TRP A 63 -4.33 -7.98 5.87
CA TRP A 63 -3.83 -9.29 5.49
C TRP A 63 -2.30 -9.36 5.57
N ALA A 64 -1.79 -10.59 5.69
CA ALA A 64 -0.38 -10.94 5.57
C ALA A 64 -0.21 -12.12 4.61
N GLN A 65 0.94 -12.20 3.96
CA GLN A 65 1.29 -13.27 3.03
C GLN A 65 2.79 -13.51 3.05
N SER A 66 3.20 -14.76 3.20
CA SER A 66 4.56 -15.20 2.93
C SER A 66 4.79 -15.28 1.43
N THR A 67 5.92 -14.79 0.95
CA THR A 67 6.25 -14.79 -0.49
C THR A 67 7.39 -15.75 -0.80
N ALA A 68 7.42 -16.24 -2.05
CA ALA A 68 8.50 -17.08 -2.58
C ALA A 68 9.89 -16.41 -2.52
N ARG A 69 9.94 -15.07 -2.38
CA ARG A 69 11.18 -14.29 -2.28
C ARG A 69 11.77 -14.27 -0.86
N GLY A 70 11.15 -14.99 0.08
CA GLY A 70 11.60 -15.04 1.48
C GLY A 70 11.20 -13.82 2.31
N SER A 71 10.29 -12.98 1.81
CA SER A 71 9.72 -11.84 2.54
C SER A 71 8.29 -12.13 2.99
N VAL A 72 7.82 -11.42 4.02
CA VAL A 72 6.39 -11.38 4.38
C VAL A 72 5.85 -10.00 4.04
N VAL A 73 4.73 -9.97 3.34
CA VAL A 73 4.09 -8.75 2.85
C VAL A 73 2.68 -8.64 3.37
N GLY A 74 2.13 -7.43 3.42
CA GLY A 74 0.77 -7.24 3.86
C GLY A 74 0.25 -5.82 3.75
N GLU A 75 -1.04 -5.68 4.02
CA GLU A 75 -1.69 -4.40 4.26
C GLU A 75 -2.35 -4.41 5.63
N ALA A 76 -2.34 -3.28 6.32
CA ALA A 76 -3.04 -3.11 7.57
C ALA A 76 -3.75 -1.75 7.60
N ARG A 77 -4.93 -1.75 8.23
CA ARG A 77 -5.69 -0.57 8.59
C ARG A 77 -6.00 -0.64 10.08
N CYS A 78 -5.45 0.30 10.83
CA CYS A 78 -5.61 0.39 12.27
C CYS A 78 -6.19 1.76 12.64
N ALA A 79 -6.67 1.91 13.87
CA ALA A 79 -6.87 3.24 14.45
C ALA A 79 -5.55 4.03 14.37
N LYS A 80 -5.63 5.34 14.11
CA LYS A 80 -4.45 6.18 13.88
C LYS A 80 -3.47 6.18 15.06
N SER A 81 -3.99 6.07 16.28
CA SER A 81 -3.20 5.95 17.52
C SER A 81 -2.51 4.58 17.68
N VAL A 82 -3.01 3.54 17.01
CA VAL A 82 -2.55 2.15 17.16
C VAL A 82 -1.63 1.72 16.03
N ALA A 83 -1.73 2.35 14.87
CA ALA A 83 -0.87 2.04 13.72
C ALA A 83 0.64 2.08 14.04
N PRO A 84 1.18 3.03 14.84
CA PRO A 84 2.59 3.01 15.23
C PRO A 84 2.99 1.75 16.01
N VAL A 85 2.12 1.28 16.92
CA VAL A 85 2.36 0.07 17.73
C VAL A 85 2.38 -1.18 16.84
N MET A 86 1.53 -1.23 15.81
CA MET A 86 1.56 -2.33 14.85
C MET A 86 2.85 -2.32 14.02
N LYS A 87 3.30 -1.14 13.56
CA LYS A 87 4.54 -1.00 12.80
C LYS A 87 5.76 -1.40 13.63
N GLU A 88 5.84 -0.93 14.87
CA GLU A 88 6.91 -1.29 15.79
C GLU A 88 6.97 -2.81 16.02
N TRP A 89 5.80 -3.46 16.18
CA TRP A 89 5.77 -4.91 16.30
C TRP A 89 6.25 -5.61 15.03
N LEU A 90 5.90 -5.11 13.84
CA LEU A 90 6.38 -5.68 12.57
C LEU A 90 7.91 -5.55 12.44
N GLU A 91 8.50 -4.47 12.94
CA GLU A 91 9.96 -4.31 12.96
C GLU A 91 10.66 -5.27 13.94
N GLN A 92 10.02 -5.60 15.06
CA GLN A 92 10.55 -6.52 16.08
C GLN A 92 10.33 -7.99 15.70
N GLY A 93 9.17 -8.30 15.13
CA GLY A 93 8.71 -9.65 14.81
C GLY A 93 8.33 -10.51 16.02
N ASN A 94 8.17 -11.81 15.78
CA ASN A 94 7.96 -12.82 16.82
C ASN A 94 9.31 -13.39 17.30
N PRO A 95 9.36 -14.07 18.47
CA PRO A 95 10.62 -14.56 19.06
C PRO A 95 11.47 -15.47 18.15
N GLU A 96 10.82 -16.20 17.24
CA GLU A 96 11.48 -17.12 16.31
C GLU A 96 11.97 -16.43 15.03
N SER A 97 11.55 -15.18 14.79
CA SER A 97 11.91 -14.43 13.60
C SER A 97 13.14 -13.56 13.79
N ARG A 98 13.91 -13.39 12.72
CA ARG A 98 14.90 -12.34 12.60
C ARG A 98 14.46 -11.39 11.50
N VAL A 99 13.97 -10.22 11.90
CA VAL A 99 13.59 -9.15 10.97
C VAL A 99 14.85 -8.31 10.70
N ASP A 100 15.31 -8.34 9.45
CA ASP A 100 16.47 -7.57 9.03
C ASP A 100 16.05 -6.14 8.62
N SER A 101 14.88 -5.99 7.99
CA SER A 101 14.29 -4.70 7.66
C SER A 101 12.78 -4.82 7.42
N VAL A 102 12.06 -3.71 7.59
CA VAL A 102 10.66 -3.58 7.15
C VAL A 102 10.52 -2.29 6.38
N THR A 103 10.01 -2.38 5.16
CA THR A 103 9.67 -1.20 4.37
C THR A 103 8.18 -0.95 4.45
N PHE A 104 7.80 0.25 4.86
CA PHE A 104 6.40 0.67 4.94
C PHE A 104 6.07 1.67 3.83
N LYS A 105 4.83 1.62 3.35
CA LYS A 105 4.22 2.71 2.61
C LYS A 105 2.87 3.04 3.22
N ASP A 106 2.79 4.25 3.77
CA ASP A 106 1.53 4.82 4.24
C ASP A 106 0.66 5.24 3.06
N TYR A 107 -0.64 5.01 3.20
CA TYR A 107 -1.63 5.45 2.24
C TYR A 107 -2.13 6.84 2.62
N GLU A 108 -2.30 7.70 1.61
CA GLU A 108 -2.92 9.03 1.78
C GLU A 108 -4.36 8.93 2.29
N ASN A 109 -5.02 7.82 1.97
CA ASN A 109 -6.34 7.49 2.45
C ASN A 109 -6.35 6.14 3.18
N THR A 110 -7.43 5.85 3.90
CA THR A 110 -7.53 4.62 4.70
C THR A 110 -7.98 3.41 3.89
N LYS A 111 -7.97 3.48 2.55
CA LYS A 111 -8.40 2.38 1.69
C LYS A 111 -7.20 1.48 1.40
N ILE A 112 -7.33 0.22 1.79
CA ILE A 112 -6.40 -0.85 1.48
C ILE A 112 -6.97 -1.66 0.31
N LYS A 113 -6.14 -2.30 -0.51
CA LYS A 113 -6.58 -2.98 -1.75
C LYS A 113 -7.57 -4.10 -1.48
N LEU A 114 -7.34 -4.88 -0.41
CA LEU A 114 -8.19 -6.00 -0.02
C LEU A 114 -8.88 -5.74 1.32
N HIS A 115 -10.23 -5.66 1.28
CA HIS A 115 -11.05 -5.46 2.47
C HIS A 115 -11.54 -6.80 3.03
N PHE A 116 -11.19 -7.07 4.30
CA PHE A 116 -11.64 -8.25 5.03
C PHE A 116 -12.29 -7.83 6.35
N SER A 117 -13.26 -8.62 6.82
CA SER A 117 -13.92 -8.42 8.12
C SER A 117 -13.02 -8.77 9.31
N HIS A 118 -11.92 -9.49 9.08
CA HIS A 118 -10.90 -9.85 10.05
C HIS A 118 -9.55 -9.97 9.33
N PHE A 119 -8.45 -9.99 10.08
CA PHE A 119 -7.12 -10.10 9.49
C PHE A 119 -6.92 -11.47 8.82
N LYS A 120 -6.47 -11.50 7.57
CA LYS A 120 -6.35 -12.74 6.77
C LYS A 120 -4.90 -13.12 6.49
N ILE A 121 -4.61 -14.42 6.56
CA ILE A 121 -3.42 -14.99 5.93
C ILE A 121 -3.78 -15.39 4.50
N LEU A 122 -3.04 -14.88 3.52
CA LEU A 122 -3.25 -15.22 2.11
C LEU A 122 -2.31 -16.35 1.70
N PRO A 123 -2.76 -17.24 0.78
CA PRO A 123 -1.91 -18.29 0.23
C PRO A 123 -0.80 -17.67 -0.65
N GLU A 124 0.38 -18.26 -0.67
CA GLU A 124 1.57 -17.72 -1.34
C GLU A 124 1.35 -17.44 -2.84
N GLU A 125 0.54 -18.25 -3.52
CA GLU A 125 0.32 -18.18 -4.96
C GLU A 125 -0.56 -17.00 -5.39
N ARG A 126 -1.19 -16.32 -4.43
CA ARG A 126 -2.05 -15.17 -4.73
C ARG A 126 -1.21 -13.96 -5.11
N GLU A 127 -1.50 -13.36 -6.27
CA GLU A 127 -0.87 -12.10 -6.66
C GLU A 127 -1.34 -10.93 -5.79
N THR A 128 -0.41 -10.38 -5.01
CA THR A 128 -0.65 -9.26 -4.08
C THR A 128 0.29 -8.09 -4.30
N CYS A 129 1.19 -8.18 -5.29
CA CYS A 129 2.15 -7.16 -5.59
C CYS A 129 1.50 -5.86 -6.12
N PHE A 130 2.29 -4.79 -6.11
CA PHE A 130 1.88 -3.44 -6.51
C PHE A 130 2.75 -2.89 -7.63
N ARG A 131 2.30 -1.77 -8.22
CA ARG A 131 3.06 -1.06 -9.27
C ARG A 131 4.32 -0.40 -8.77
N ASP A 132 4.40 -0.13 -7.48
CA ASP A 132 5.47 0.62 -6.84
C ASP A 132 5.79 -0.03 -5.48
N PRO A 133 6.98 0.19 -4.90
CA PRO A 133 7.38 -0.44 -3.65
C PRO A 133 6.55 0.03 -2.43
N PRO A 134 6.51 -0.73 -1.32
CA PRO A 134 7.07 -2.08 -1.14
C PRO A 134 6.23 -3.17 -1.84
N HIS A 135 6.82 -4.35 -2.03
CA HIS A 135 6.24 -5.49 -2.75
C HIS A 135 5.83 -5.19 -4.20
N GLN A 136 6.73 -4.57 -4.95
CA GLN A 136 6.51 -4.28 -6.36
C GLN A 136 6.49 -5.55 -7.22
N CYS A 137 5.59 -5.64 -8.19
CA CYS A 137 5.56 -6.72 -9.16
C CYS A 137 6.84 -6.71 -10.02
N ALA A 138 7.36 -7.88 -10.36
CA ALA A 138 8.62 -8.02 -11.09
C ALA A 138 8.63 -7.26 -12.42
N GLU A 139 7.47 -7.18 -13.11
CA GLU A 139 7.32 -6.46 -14.37
C GLU A 139 7.55 -4.94 -14.27
N PHE A 140 7.39 -4.35 -13.08
CA PHE A 140 7.56 -2.91 -12.85
C PHE A 140 8.89 -2.58 -12.14
N GLN A 141 9.65 -3.59 -11.73
CA GLN A 141 10.98 -3.37 -11.18
C GLN A 141 11.91 -2.96 -12.33
N GLU A 142 12.56 -1.80 -12.22
CA GLU A 142 13.56 -1.42 -13.20
C GLU A 142 14.64 -2.51 -13.24
N PRO A 143 15.04 -2.98 -14.44
CA PRO A 143 16.15 -3.90 -14.53
C PRO A 143 17.37 -3.17 -13.99
N ASN A 144 17.88 -3.58 -12.83
CA ASN A 144 19.08 -3.04 -12.20
C ASN A 144 20.11 -2.65 -13.26
N GLY A 145 20.47 -1.36 -13.32
CA GLY A 145 21.32 -0.83 -14.38
C GLY A 145 22.62 -1.63 -14.55
N GLY A 146 22.85 -2.15 -15.76
CA GLY A 146 24.14 -2.77 -16.11
C GLY A 146 24.16 -3.84 -17.20
N SER A 147 23.62 -3.57 -18.40
CA SER A 147 24.29 -3.92 -19.66
C SER A 147 23.54 -3.29 -20.83
N SER A 148 24.18 -2.32 -21.46
CA SER A 148 23.81 -1.81 -22.78
C SER A 148 23.97 -2.93 -23.81
N GLY A 149 22.95 -3.78 -23.94
CA GLY A 149 22.71 -4.53 -25.16
C GLY A 149 21.99 -3.62 -26.14
N ALA A 150 22.74 -2.93 -27.01
CA ALA A 150 22.14 -2.24 -28.14
C ALA A 150 21.33 -3.25 -28.98
N PRO A 151 20.09 -2.94 -29.41
CA PRO A 151 19.46 -3.75 -30.44
C PRO A 151 20.15 -3.43 -31.78
N THR A 152 21.20 -4.19 -32.12
CA THR A 152 21.62 -4.32 -33.51
C THR A 152 20.64 -5.26 -34.18
N GLY A 153 19.81 -4.75 -35.09
CA GLY A 153 18.90 -5.62 -35.83
C GLY A 153 17.89 -4.87 -36.68
N SER A 154 18.39 -4.15 -37.69
CA SER A 154 17.59 -3.79 -38.86
C SER A 154 16.88 -5.03 -39.41
N ARG A 155 15.57 -4.93 -39.66
CA ARG A 155 14.91 -5.77 -40.65
C ARG A 155 14.08 -4.87 -41.55
N ALA A 156 14.49 -4.82 -42.81
CA ALA A 156 13.83 -4.10 -43.89
C ALA A 156 12.38 -4.60 -44.10
N PRO A 157 11.50 -3.78 -44.69
CA PRO A 157 10.24 -4.28 -45.23
C PRO A 157 10.53 -5.11 -46.49
N ASP A 158 10.09 -6.37 -46.50
CA ASP A 158 9.97 -7.16 -47.72
C ASP A 158 8.53 -7.04 -48.22
N GLU A 159 8.41 -6.57 -49.45
CA GLU A 159 7.19 -6.50 -50.25
C GLU A 159 6.60 -7.89 -50.47
N LEU A 160 5.27 -8.00 -50.44
CA LEU A 160 4.43 -8.76 -51.38
C LEU A 160 2.95 -8.46 -51.15
#